data_AF-A0A1G0A7T9-F1
#
_entry.id   AF-A0A1G0A7T9-F1
#
_cell.length_a   1.000
_cell.length_b   1.000
_cell.length_c   1.000
_cell.angle_alpha   90.00
_cell.angle_beta   90.00
_cell.angle_gamma   90.00
#
_symmetry.space_group_name_H-M   'P 1'
#
loop_
_entity.id
_entity.type
_entity.pdbx_description
1 polymer ?
#
loop_
_entity_poly.entity_id
_entity_poly.type
_entity_poly.pdbx_seq_one_letter_code
_entity_poly.pdbx_strand_id
1 'polypeptide(L)'
;MQVGCGVYVHEVRGRPYLYFWHYETKGGRRVQVNEYVGPSAAPRSRAEAIRRCEAYCARMSQELDRFRAASLEGLRRALPT
;
A
#
# COMPACT_ATOMS: atom_id res chain seq x y z
N MET A 1 3.02 -1.05 12.69
CA MET A 1 2.35 -1.06 11.38
C MET A 1 2.89 0.10 10.55
N GLN A 2 3.20 -0.10 9.27
CA GLN A 2 3.45 1.01 8.35
C GLN A 2 2.53 0.87 7.14
N VAL A 3 1.86 1.97 6.84
CA VAL A 3 0.86 2.07 5.78
C VAL A 3 1.38 3.07 4.78
N GLY A 4 1.27 2.72 3.50
CA GLY A 4 1.71 3.58 2.42
C GLY A 4 1.70 2.85 1.10
N CYS A 5 1.17 3.52 0.10
CA CYS A 5 1.26 3.15 -1.30
C CYS A 5 1.26 4.40 -2.17
N GLY A 6 1.57 4.22 -3.45
CA GLY A 6 1.42 5.28 -4.43
C GLY A 6 1.79 4.81 -5.82
N VAL A 7 1.64 5.73 -6.78
CA VAL A 7 2.01 5.51 -8.17
C VAL A 7 3.03 6.56 -8.55
N TYR A 8 4.09 6.15 -9.24
CA TYR A 8 5.06 7.06 -9.82
C TYR A 8 5.32 6.73 -11.28
N VAL A 9 5.84 7.71 -12.00
CA VAL A 9 6.32 7.52 -13.37
C VAL A 9 7.82 7.31 -13.33
N HIS A 10 8.28 6.25 -13.98
CA HIS A 10 9.69 5.98 -14.22
C HIS A 10 9.95 6.01 -15.72
N GLU A 11 10.95 6.78 -16.14
CA GLU A 11 11.35 6.85 -17.54
C GLU A 11 12.41 5.78 -17.85
N VAL A 12 12.17 5.00 -18.89
CA VAL A 12 13.11 3.99 -19.40
C VAL A 12 13.32 4.24 -20.89
N ARG A 13 14.55 4.61 -21.28
CA ARG A 13 14.92 4.89 -22.68
C ARG A 13 13.97 5.90 -23.36
N GLY A 14 13.66 7.01 -22.67
CA GLY A 14 12.78 8.06 -23.17
C GLY A 14 11.29 7.72 -23.18
N ARG A 15 10.89 6.59 -22.60
CA ARG A 15 9.49 6.16 -22.52
C ARG A 15 9.00 6.16 -21.07
N PRO A 16 7.91 6.87 -20.73
CA PRO A 16 7.38 6.90 -19.37
C PRO A 16 6.52 5.67 -19.06
N TYR A 17 6.76 5.08 -17.90
CA TYR A 17 6.05 3.90 -17.39
C TYR A 17 5.54 4.13 -15.97
N LEU A 18 4.36 3.58 -15.67
CA LEU A 18 3.79 3.60 -14.34
C LEU A 18 4.33 2.45 -13.51
N TYR A 19 4.68 2.77 -12.27
CA TYR A 19 4.99 1.82 -11.22
C TYR A 19 4.07 2.08 -10.03
N PHE A 20 3.54 1.02 -9.47
CA PHE A 20 2.82 1.04 -8.20
C PHE A 20 3.78 0.62 -7.09
N TRP A 21 3.88 1.40 -6.03
CA TRP A 21 4.66 1.03 -4.85
C TRP A 21 3.77 0.88 -3.64
N HIS A 22 4.13 -0.03 -2.75
CA HIS A 22 3.46 -0.20 -1.47
C HIS A 22 4.34 -0.89 -0.44
N TYR A 23 4.00 -0.73 0.83
CA TYR A 23 4.62 -1.51 1.90
C TYR A 23 3.99 -2.90 2.04
N GLU A 24 4.84 -3.89 2.31
CA GLU A 24 4.47 -5.23 2.76
C GLU A 24 5.25 -5.61 4.01
N THR A 25 4.73 -6.59 4.75
CA THR A 25 5.46 -7.28 5.82
C THR A 25 5.82 -8.68 5.34
N LYS A 26 7.11 -8.97 5.21
CA LYS A 26 7.63 -10.31 4.86
C LYS A 26 8.60 -10.77 5.93
N GLY A 27 8.35 -11.93 6.54
CA GLY A 27 9.21 -12.50 7.57
C GLY A 27 9.48 -11.55 8.75
N GLY A 28 8.46 -10.80 9.18
CA GLY A 28 8.58 -9.79 10.24
C GLY A 28 9.37 -8.52 9.85
N ARG A 29 9.88 -8.44 8.62
CA ARG A 29 10.58 -7.26 8.10
C ARG A 29 9.68 -6.47 7.15
N ARG A 30 9.83 -5.15 7.20
CA ARG A 30 9.19 -4.23 6.26
C ARG A 30 9.92 -4.29 4.91
N VAL A 31 9.16 -4.40 3.83
CA VAL A 31 9.68 -4.27 2.46
C VAL A 31 8.83 -3.28 1.68
N GLN A 32 9.47 -2.35 0.98
CA GLN A 32 8.79 -1.54 -0.05
C GLN A 32 8.85 -2.32 -1.36
N VAL A 33 7.69 -2.68 -1.89
CA VAL A 33 7.54 -3.35 -3.17
C VAL A 33 7.28 -2.30 -4.23
N ASN A 34 7.93 -2.42 -5.39
CA ASN A 34 7.71 -1.59 -6.56
C ASN A 34 7.34 -2.50 -7.73
N GLU A 35 6.14 -2.35 -8.27
CA GLU A 35 5.61 -3.20 -9.32
C GLU A 35 5.40 -2.41 -10.60
N TYR A 36 5.91 -2.94 -11.71
CA TYR A 36 5.62 -2.39 -13.02
C TYR A 36 4.13 -2.55 -13.36
N VAL A 37 3.51 -1.48 -13.83
CA VAL A 37 2.09 -1.49 -14.23
C VAL A 37 1.96 -1.47 -15.76
N GLY A 38 2.70 -0.59 -16.44
CA GLY A 38 2.58 -0.44 -17.89
C GLY A 38 3.00 0.95 -18.40
N PRO A 39 2.95 1.19 -19.72
CA PRO A 39 3.20 2.52 -20.29
C PRO A 39 2.21 3.56 -19.74
N SER A 40 2.68 4.76 -19.38
CA SER A 40 1.82 5.78 -18.77
C SER A 40 0.73 6.31 -19.72
N ALA A 41 1.03 6.32 -21.02
CA ALA A 41 0.10 6.74 -22.07
C ALA A 41 -1.04 5.74 -22.31
N ALA A 42 -0.90 4.47 -21.90
CA ALA A 42 -1.93 3.46 -22.13
C ALA A 42 -3.09 3.58 -21.10
N PRO A 43 -4.35 3.74 -21.54
CA PRO A 43 -5.51 3.86 -20.64
C PRO A 43 -5.64 2.69 -19.67
N ARG A 44 -5.38 1.46 -20.15
CA ARG A 44 -5.39 0.25 -19.31
C ARG A 44 -4.40 0.32 -18.15
N SER A 45 -3.21 0.89 -18.36
CA SER A 45 -2.19 1.00 -17.31
C SER A 45 -2.63 1.99 -16.23
N ARG A 46 -3.27 3.09 -16.61
CA ARG A 46 -3.82 4.07 -15.66
C ARG A 46 -4.96 3.47 -14.85
N ALA A 47 -5.89 2.78 -15.50
CA ALA A 47 -6.99 2.08 -14.84
C ALA A 47 -6.47 1.03 -13.83
N GLU A 48 -5.47 0.26 -14.23
CA GLU A 48 -4.83 -0.73 -13.36
C GLU A 48 -4.12 -0.09 -12.16
N ALA A 49 -3.40 1.02 -12.37
CA ALA A 49 -2.74 1.76 -11.29
C ALA A 49 -3.74 2.29 -10.25
N ILE A 50 -4.86 2.84 -10.71
CA ILE A 50 -5.97 3.30 -9.84
C ILE A 50 -6.52 2.12 -9.04
N ARG A 51 -6.85 1.02 -9.72
CA ARG A 51 -7.40 -0.19 -9.08
C ARG A 51 -6.48 -0.72 -7.97
N ARG A 52 -5.16 -0.72 -8.19
CA ARG A 52 -4.19 -1.17 -7.18
C ARG A 52 -4.12 -0.25 -5.97
N CYS A 53 -4.13 1.07 -6.18
CA CYS A 53 -4.20 2.04 -5.09
C CYS A 53 -5.47 1.85 -4.25
N GLU A 54 -6.63 1.76 -4.89
CA GLU A 54 -7.91 1.58 -4.20
C GLU A 54 -7.95 0.26 -3.42
N ALA A 55 -7.51 -0.84 -4.04
CA ALA A 55 -7.46 -2.14 -3.38
C ALA A 55 -6.52 -2.14 -2.18
N TYR A 56 -5.37 -1.48 -2.27
CA TYR A 56 -4.45 -1.36 -1.15
C TYR A 56 -5.04 -0.53 -0.01
N CYS A 57 -5.63 0.64 -0.33
CA CYS A 57 -6.27 1.50 0.66
C CYS A 57 -7.41 0.76 1.38
N ALA A 58 -8.30 0.08 0.65
CA ALA A 58 -9.40 -0.69 1.21
C ALA A 58 -8.90 -1.77 2.18
N ARG A 59 -7.87 -2.52 1.79
CA ARG A 59 -7.24 -3.53 2.65
C ARG A 59 -6.62 -2.90 3.90
N MET A 60 -5.89 -1.79 3.74
CA MET A 60 -5.22 -1.11 4.86
C MET A 60 -6.19 -0.48 5.84
N SER A 61 -7.34 0.03 5.40
CA SER A 61 -8.39 0.50 6.31
C SER A 61 -8.86 -0.62 7.25
N GLN A 62 -9.08 -1.83 6.72
CA GLN A 62 -9.47 -2.98 7.54
C GLN A 62 -8.38 -3.39 8.53
N GLU A 63 -7.11 -3.41 8.10
CA GLU A 63 -6.00 -3.72 8.99
C GLU A 63 -5.82 -2.65 10.08
N LEU A 64 -6.00 -1.37 9.73
CA LEU A 64 -5.91 -0.25 10.68
C LEU A 64 -7.01 -0.35 11.73
N ASP A 65 -8.23 -0.72 11.33
CA ASP A 65 -9.32 -0.94 12.28
C ASP A 65 -9.03 -2.09 13.25
N ARG A 66 -8.49 -3.21 12.76
CA ARG A 66 -8.07 -4.33 13.63
C ARG A 66 -6.95 -3.92 14.57
N PHE A 67 -5.93 -3.24 14.05
CA PHE A 67 -4.82 -2.72 14.85
C PHE A 67 -5.31 -1.77 15.94
N ARG A 68 -6.22 -0.85 15.61
CA ARG A 68 -6.84 0.08 16.56
C ARG A 68 -7.59 -0.68 17.65
N ALA A 69 -8.46 -1.62 17.28
CA ALA A 69 -9.24 -2.40 18.24
C ALA A 69 -8.34 -3.17 19.22
N ALA A 70 -7.32 -3.87 18.70
CA ALA A 70 -6.38 -4.62 19.52
C ALA A 70 -5.55 -3.70 20.45
N SER A 71 -5.12 -2.55 19.96
CA SER A 71 -4.35 -1.57 20.75
C SER A 71 -5.18 -1.02 21.91
N LEU A 72 -6.43 -0.63 21.65
CA LEU A 72 -7.34 -0.11 22.68
C LEU A 72 -7.66 -1.17 23.73
N GLU A 73 -7.90 -2.43 23.32
CA GLU A 73 -8.12 -3.53 24.25
C GLU A 73 -6.89 -3.81 25.12
N GLY A 74 -5.69 -3.82 24.53
CA GLY A 74 -4.45 -3.98 25.27
C GLY A 74 -4.26 -2.89 26.32
N LEU A 75 -4.55 -1.63 25.98
CA LEU A 75 -4.48 -0.50 26.92
C LEU A 75 -5.50 -0.64 28.05
N ARG A 76 -6.74 -1.02 27.77
CA ARG A 76 -7.78 -1.24 28.80
C ARG A 76 -7.39 -2.33 29.79
N ARG A 77 -6.74 -3.39 29.34
CA ARG A 77 -6.26 -4.48 30.22
C ARG A 77 -5.04 -4.08 31.05
N ALA A 78 -4.20 -3.19 30.51
CA ALA A 78 -2.97 -2.75 31.18
C ALA A 78 -3.22 -1.69 32.26
N LEU A 79 -4.34 -0.96 32.18
CA LEU A 79 -4.72 0.01 33.21
C LEU A 79 -5.50 -0.69 34.34
N PRO A 80 -5.05 -0.62 35.61
CA PRO A 80 -5.87 -1.08 36.73
C PRO A 80 -7.11 -0.20 36.85
N THR A 81 -8.23 -0.82 37.23
CA THR A 81 -9.54 -0.18 37.42
C THR A 81 -9.54 0.76 38.61
#